data_AF-A0A7S7AXE1-F1
#
_entry.id   AF-A0A7S7AXE1-F1
#
_cell.length_a   1.000
_cell.length_b   1.000
_cell.length_c   1.000
_cell.angle_alpha   90.00
_cell.angle_beta   90.00
_cell.angle_gamma   90.00
#
_symmetry.space_group_name_H-M   'P 1'
#
loop_
_entity.id
_entity.type
_entity.pdbx_description
1 polymer ?
#
loop_
_entity_poly.entity_id
_entity_poly.type
_entity_poly.pdbx_seq_one_letter_code
_entity_poly.pdbx_strand_id
1 'polypeptide(L)'
;MFGKNAFRISKHGEKRSPINKGLFDAWGAVLPNIEETKFKKLLDVRDMFIDKYDELKNEVHFYETVSRTAWKKNNVEYRFSKIRELIEEFAV
;
A
#
# COMPACT_ATOMS: atom_id res chain seq x y z
N MET A 1 2.80 10.36 5.26
CA MET A 1 2.64 9.69 3.95
C MET A 1 1.18 9.62 3.48
N PHE A 2 0.33 8.69 3.95
CA PHE A 2 -0.98 8.36 3.32
C PHE A 2 -2.15 9.33 3.57
N GLY A 3 -2.02 10.28 4.50
CA GLY A 3 -3.05 11.30 4.76
C GLY A 3 -4.44 10.73 5.06
N LYS A 4 -5.47 11.32 4.44
CA LYS A 4 -6.90 11.02 4.69
C LYS A 4 -7.33 9.58 4.34
N ASN A 5 -6.58 8.89 3.47
CA ASN A 5 -6.86 7.53 3.01
C ASN A 5 -5.87 6.50 3.57
N ALA A 6 -5.24 6.79 4.71
CA ALA A 6 -4.36 5.86 5.40
C ALA A 6 -5.05 4.50 5.62
N PHE A 7 -4.49 3.46 5.00
CA PHE A 7 -4.96 2.07 5.09
C PHE A 7 -6.40 1.86 4.59
N ARG A 8 -6.87 2.70 3.67
CA ARG A 8 -8.21 2.60 3.07
C ARG A 8 -8.10 2.24 1.59
N ILE A 9 -9.11 1.51 1.11
CA ILE A 9 -9.18 1.17 -0.32
C ILE A 9 -9.59 2.40 -1.14
N SER A 10 -10.56 3.17 -0.65
CA SER A 10 -11.05 4.38 -1.31
C SER A 10 -9.92 5.33 -1.68
N LYS A 11 -10.01 5.91 -2.88
CA LYS A 11 -9.02 6.86 -3.41
C LYS A 11 -9.21 8.26 -2.89
N HIS A 12 -8.28 9.15 -3.24
CA HIS A 12 -8.48 10.57 -3.03
C HIS A 12 -9.72 11.06 -3.81
N GLY A 13 -10.60 11.82 -3.15
CA GLY A 13 -11.84 12.33 -3.75
C GLY A 13 -13.06 11.40 -3.66
N GLU A 14 -12.89 10.13 -3.29
CA GLU A 14 -14.00 9.19 -3.12
C GLU A 14 -14.58 9.18 -1.69
N LYS A 15 -15.80 8.65 -1.54
CA LYS A 15 -16.38 8.36 -0.23
C LYS A 15 -15.46 7.38 0.51
N ARG A 16 -15.03 7.77 1.71
CA ARG A 16 -14.08 7.00 2.51
C ARG A 16 -14.62 5.60 2.84
N SER A 17 -13.87 4.58 2.45
CA SER A 17 -14.10 3.21 2.93
C SER A 17 -13.70 3.09 4.41
N PRO A 18 -14.17 2.08 5.15
CA PRO A 18 -13.57 1.69 6.42
C PRO A 18 -12.07 1.39 6.28
N ILE A 19 -11.35 1.32 7.41
CA ILE A 19 -9.95 0.89 7.43
C ILE A 19 -9.91 -0.55 6.95
N ASN A 20 -9.06 -0.82 5.97
CA ASN A 20 -8.82 -2.16 5.46
C ASN A 20 -7.75 -2.83 6.34
N LYS A 21 -8.13 -3.93 7.01
CA LYS A 21 -7.24 -4.66 7.92
C LYS A 21 -6.01 -5.23 7.22
N GLY A 22 -6.14 -5.72 5.98
CA GLY A 22 -5.02 -6.27 5.21
C GLY A 22 -3.99 -5.21 4.84
N LEU A 23 -4.45 -4.00 4.49
CA LEU A 23 -3.58 -2.86 4.26
C LEU A 23 -2.94 -2.34 5.55
N PHE A 24 -3.71 -2.25 6.63
CA PHE A 24 -3.20 -1.83 7.93
C PHE A 24 -2.08 -2.77 8.42
N ASP A 25 -2.31 -4.08 8.35
CA ASP A 25 -1.33 -5.11 8.70
C ASP A 25 -0.07 -5.03 7.83
N ALA A 26 -0.25 -5.01 6.50
CA ALA A 26 0.88 -4.98 5.58
C ALA A 26 1.75 -3.74 5.75
N TRP A 27 1.14 -2.55 5.79
CA TRP A 27 1.91 -1.32 5.99
C TRP A 27 2.47 -1.20 7.41
N GLY A 28 1.74 -1.66 8.43
CA GLY A 28 2.23 -1.68 9.81
C GLY A 28 3.49 -2.54 9.98
N ALA A 29 3.61 -3.62 9.19
CA ALA A 29 4.79 -4.47 9.15
C ALA A 29 5.90 -3.93 8.23
N VAL A 30 5.57 -3.28 7.11
CA VAL A 30 6.58 -2.81 6.15
C VAL A 30 7.23 -1.49 6.58
N LEU A 31 6.45 -0.49 7.02
CA LEU A 31 6.95 0.86 7.31
C LEU A 31 8.12 0.89 8.31
N PRO A 32 8.11 0.15 9.43
CA PRO A 32 9.21 0.19 10.41
C PRO A 32 10.54 -0.35 9.86
N ASN A 33 10.48 -1.12 8.76
CA ASN A 33 11.64 -1.75 8.15
C ASN A 33 12.20 -0.96 6.95
N ILE A 34 11.63 0.20 6.63
CA ILE A 34 12.15 1.07 5.56
C ILE A 34 13.29 1.90 6.13
N GLU A 35 14.45 1.90 5.45
CA GLU A 35 15.57 2.77 5.80
C GLU A 35 15.17 4.26 5.70
N GLU A 36 15.66 5.09 6.62
CA GLU A 36 15.30 6.50 6.68
C GLU A 36 15.58 7.26 5.36
N THR A 37 16.67 6.92 4.68
CA THR A 37 17.06 7.52 3.38
C THR A 37 16.04 7.20 2.29
N LYS A 38 15.64 5.93 2.17
CA LYS A 38 14.57 5.48 1.27
C LYS A 38 13.24 6.13 1.62
N PHE A 39 12.91 6.20 2.90
CA PHE A 39 11.67 6.82 3.35
C PHE A 39 11.61 8.32 3.00
N LYS A 40 12.72 9.05 3.14
CA LYS A 40 12.83 10.46 2.71
C LYS A 40 12.56 10.62 1.21
N LYS A 41 13.18 9.79 0.36
CA LYS A 41 12.90 9.79 -1.09
C LYS A 41 11.42 9.58 -1.39
N LEU A 42 10.79 8.59 -0.74
CA LEU A 42 9.34 8.34 -0.91
C LEU A 42 8.47 9.54 -0.48
N LEU A 43 8.93 10.37 0.46
CA LEU A 43 8.24 11.61 0.83
C LEU A 43 8.42 12.71 -0.21
N ASP A 44 9.59 12.80 -0.86
CA ASP A 44 9.88 13.78 -1.90
C ASP A 44 9.03 13.52 -3.17
N VAL A 45 8.80 12.26 -3.52
CA VAL A 45 7.94 11.84 -4.66
C VAL A 45 6.56 11.34 -4.21
N ARG A 46 6.10 11.79 -3.05
CA ARG A 46 4.89 11.28 -2.36
C ARG A 46 3.66 11.17 -3.25
N ASP A 47 3.34 12.22 -4.00
CA ASP A 47 2.08 12.27 -4.75
C ASP A 47 2.09 11.24 -5.89
N MET A 48 3.20 11.13 -6.63
CA MET A 48 3.37 10.08 -7.65
C MET A 48 3.32 8.66 -7.07
N PHE A 49 3.94 8.45 -5.91
CA PHE A 49 3.90 7.17 -5.22
C PHE A 49 2.47 6.81 -4.79
N ILE A 50 1.70 7.78 -4.27
CA ILE A 50 0.31 7.55 -3.85
C ILE A 50 -0.58 7.30 -5.06
N ASP A 51 -0.39 7.98 -6.18
CA ASP A 51 -1.13 7.74 -7.42
C ASP A 51 -0.88 6.32 -7.92
N LYS A 52 0.39 5.86 -7.94
CA LYS A 52 0.74 4.49 -8.33
C LYS A 52 0.18 3.45 -7.36
N TYR A 53 0.18 3.75 -6.06
CA TYR A 53 -0.45 2.91 -5.06
C TYR A 53 -1.97 2.82 -5.24
N ASP A 54 -2.62 3.92 -5.61
CA ASP A 54 -4.05 3.96 -5.93
C ASP A 54 -4.36 3.14 -7.19
N GLU A 55 -3.47 3.09 -8.19
CA GLU A 55 -3.55 2.17 -9.33
C GLU A 55 -3.49 0.70 -8.88
N LEU A 56 -2.47 0.33 -8.09
CA LEU A 56 -2.28 -1.03 -7.57
C LEU A 56 -3.52 -1.51 -6.79
N LYS A 57 -4.14 -0.65 -5.99
CA LYS A 57 -5.37 -0.98 -5.26
C LYS A 57 -6.56 -1.32 -6.16
N ASN A 58 -6.59 -0.85 -7.42
CA ASN A 58 -7.65 -1.18 -8.37
C ASN A 58 -7.39 -2.46 -9.14
N GLU A 59 -6.15 -2.97 -9.12
CA GLU A 59 -5.86 -4.25 -9.73
C GLU A 59 -6.68 -5.32 -9.01
N VAL A 60 -7.52 -6.04 -9.76
CA VAL A 60 -8.47 -7.01 -9.23
C VAL A 60 -7.76 -8.00 -8.31
N HIS A 61 -6.60 -8.50 -8.73
CA HIS A 61 -5.85 -9.47 -7.94
C HIS A 61 -5.35 -8.88 -6.61
N PHE A 62 -4.73 -7.70 -6.63
CA PHE A 62 -4.25 -7.05 -5.41
C PHE A 62 -5.42 -6.72 -4.47
N TYR A 63 -6.52 -6.18 -5.00
CA TYR A 63 -7.73 -5.90 -4.23
C TYR A 63 -8.24 -7.13 -3.48
N GLU A 64 -8.24 -8.30 -4.11
CA GLU A 64 -8.66 -9.56 -3.48
C GLU A 64 -7.74 -9.99 -2.33
N THR A 65 -6.44 -9.71 -2.45
CA THR A 65 -5.42 -10.05 -1.44
C THR A 65 -5.52 -9.21 -0.17
N VAL A 66 -6.21 -8.08 -0.22
CA VAL A 66 -6.45 -7.19 0.92
C VAL A 66 -7.91 -7.22 1.39
N SER A 67 -8.77 -7.99 0.70
CA SER A 67 -10.21 -8.08 0.97
C SER A 67 -10.64 -9.51 1.31
N ARG A 68 -11.36 -10.18 0.40
CA ARG A 68 -12.06 -11.46 0.65
C ARG A 68 -11.12 -12.62 0.96
N THR A 69 -9.91 -12.59 0.42
CA THR A 69 -8.96 -13.72 0.48
C THR A 69 -7.66 -13.36 1.17
N ALA A 70 -7.68 -12.32 2.02
CA ALA A 70 -6.49 -11.78 2.69
C ALA A 70 -5.79 -12.75 3.66
N TRP A 71 -6.51 -13.78 4.12
CA TRP A 71 -6.00 -14.80 5.02
C TRP A 71 -5.20 -15.91 4.31
N LYS A 72 -5.34 -16.05 2.98
CA LYS A 72 -4.61 -17.09 2.23
C LYS A 72 -3.12 -16.75 2.21
N LYS A 73 -2.27 -17.71 2.56
CA LYS A 73 -0.79 -17.54 2.59
C LYS A 73 -0.24 -16.88 1.32
N ASN A 74 -0.59 -17.40 0.15
CA ASN A 74 -0.08 -16.85 -1.12
C ASN A 74 -0.49 -15.39 -1.33
N ASN A 75 -1.68 -15.00 -0.86
CA ASN A 75 -2.14 -13.61 -0.95
C ASN A 75 -1.47 -12.70 0.07
N VAL A 76 -1.08 -13.24 1.22
CA VAL A 76 -0.19 -12.55 2.17
C VAL A 76 1.14 -12.30 1.48
N GLU A 77 1.79 -13.33 0.97
CA GLU A 77 3.09 -13.19 0.30
C GLU A 77 3.01 -12.21 -0.87
N TYR A 78 1.97 -12.30 -1.70
CA TYR A 78 1.75 -11.42 -2.84
C TYR A 78 1.56 -9.95 -2.46
N ARG A 79 0.68 -9.62 -1.49
CA ARG A 79 0.47 -8.21 -1.12
C ARG A 79 1.74 -7.56 -0.58
N PHE A 80 2.52 -8.32 0.17
CA PHE A 80 3.79 -7.86 0.72
C PHE A 80 4.86 -7.71 -0.37
N SER A 81 4.92 -8.62 -1.36
CA SER A 81 5.83 -8.45 -2.50
C SER A 81 5.48 -7.19 -3.29
N LYS A 82 4.21 -6.98 -3.62
CA LYS A 82 3.76 -5.82 -4.41
C LYS A 82 4.01 -4.49 -3.71
N ILE A 83 3.79 -4.43 -2.40
CA ILE A 83 4.12 -3.24 -1.61
C ILE A 83 5.63 -2.97 -1.61
N ARG A 84 6.48 -4.00 -1.50
CA ARG A 84 7.94 -3.83 -1.56
C ARG A 84 8.41 -3.43 -2.95
N GLU A 85 7.90 -4.05 -4.00
CA GLU A 85 8.16 -3.68 -5.40
C GLU A 85 7.85 -2.20 -5.63
N LEU A 86 6.67 -1.75 -5.17
CA LEU A 86 6.26 -0.35 -5.26
C LEU A 86 7.20 0.60 -4.48
N ILE A 87 7.68 0.19 -3.31
CA ILE A 87 8.66 0.99 -2.56
C ILE A 87 9.98 1.10 -3.33
N GLU A 88 10.50 -0.02 -3.83
CA GLU A 88 11.77 -0.02 -4.56
C GLU A 88 11.67 0.78 -5.87
N GLU A 89 10.52 0.81 -6.54
CA GLU A 89 10.33 1.64 -7.74
C GLU A 89 10.53 3.15 -7.47
N PHE A 90 10.21 3.63 -6.26
CA PHE A 90 10.22 5.06 -5.90
C PHE A 90 11.32 5.45 -4.90
N ALA A 91 12.05 4.47 -4.35
CA ALA A 91 13.08 4.71 -3.33
C ALA A 91 14.53 4.49 -3.83
N VAL A 92 14.72 4.18 -5.12
CA VAL A 92 16.03 4.01 -5.77
C VAL A 92 16.77 5.33 -5.96
#